data_AF-A0A7C4JQU4-F1
#
_entry.id   AF-A0A7C4JQU4-F1
#
_cell.length_a   1.000
_cell.length_b   1.000
_cell.length_c   1.000
_cell.angle_alpha   90.00
_cell.angle_beta   90.00
_cell.angle_gamma   90.00
#
_symmetry.space_group_name_H-M   'P 1'
#
loop_
_entity.id
_entity.type
_entity.pdbx_description
1 polymer ?
#
loop_
_entity_poly.entity_id
_entity_poly.type
_entity_poly.pdbx_seq_one_letter_code
_entity_poly.pdbx_strand_id
1 'polypeptide(L)'
;MCKLFFERFQAFWARKYILKLPHPFNKKPKGILLSLGGTKGKKLFEGVVRSFKYVLDTIYGIYLGGLFFRGIDKKGEILNHKDYLELAKNIGSKLSTLSEKEIIESPEKLNLNTSPAP
;
A
#
# COMPACT_ATOMS: atom_id res chain seq x y z
N MET A 1 -10.80 -12.57 6.31
CA MET A 1 -11.49 -11.29 6.03
C MET A 1 -10.93 -10.52 4.83
N CYS A 2 -9.61 -10.28 4.72
CA CYS A 2 -9.03 -9.52 3.59
C CYS A 2 -9.16 -10.23 2.22
N LYS A 3 -9.12 -11.58 2.19
CA LYS A 3 -9.25 -12.36 0.95
C LYS A 3 -10.60 -12.13 0.23
N LEU A 4 -11.72 -12.08 0.97
CA LEU A 4 -13.04 -11.82 0.39
C LEU A 4 -13.13 -10.45 -0.30
N PHE A 5 -12.43 -9.45 0.24
CA PHE A 5 -12.33 -8.13 -0.39
C PHE A 5 -11.57 -8.21 -1.72
N PHE A 6 -10.49 -9.01 -1.78
CA PHE A 6 -9.70 -9.18 -2.99
C PHE A 6 -10.44 -9.91 -4.12
N GLU A 7 -11.27 -10.91 -3.80
CA GLU A 7 -12.07 -11.62 -4.82
C GLU A 7 -13.00 -10.66 -5.59
N ARG A 8 -13.47 -9.56 -4.99
CA ARG A 8 -14.31 -8.57 -5.67
C ARG A 8 -13.63 -7.88 -6.84
N PHE A 9 -12.30 -7.87 -6.89
CA PHE A 9 -11.55 -7.26 -7.99
C PHE A 9 -11.39 -8.19 -9.21
N GLN A 10 -11.76 -9.46 -9.10
CA GLN A 10 -11.78 -10.38 -10.25
C GLN A 10 -12.72 -9.90 -11.36
N ALA A 11 -13.82 -9.23 -11.01
CA ALA A 11 -14.71 -8.62 -12.00
C ALA A 11 -14.01 -7.50 -12.80
N PHE A 12 -13.16 -6.70 -12.16
CA PHE A 12 -12.35 -5.68 -12.82
C PHE A 12 -11.23 -6.31 -13.66
N TRP A 13 -10.64 -7.41 -13.18
CA TRP A 13 -9.68 -8.19 -13.95
C TRP A 13 -10.29 -8.72 -15.25
N ALA A 14 -11.45 -9.36 -15.19
CA ALA A 14 -12.17 -9.84 -16.37
C ALA A 14 -12.49 -8.68 -17.34
N ARG A 15 -12.95 -7.55 -16.81
CA ARG A 15 -13.20 -6.34 -17.61
C ARG A 15 -11.95 -5.83 -18.33
N LYS A 16 -10.80 -5.81 -17.65
CA LYS A 16 -9.52 -5.30 -18.18
C LYS A 16 -8.89 -6.25 -19.19
N TYR A 17 -8.76 -7.52 -18.82
CA TYR A 17 -7.96 -8.48 -19.57
C TYR A 17 -8.76 -9.30 -20.57
N ILE A 18 -10.00 -9.68 -20.23
CA ILE A 18 -10.88 -10.44 -21.13
C ILE A 18 -11.61 -9.49 -22.08
N LEU A 19 -12.33 -8.50 -21.51
CA LEU A 19 -13.16 -7.59 -22.30
C LEU A 19 -12.39 -6.42 -22.90
N LYS A 20 -11.13 -6.17 -22.47
CA LYS A 20 -10.27 -5.07 -22.92
C LYS A 20 -10.94 -3.69 -22.86
N LEU A 21 -11.87 -3.51 -21.91
CA LEU A 21 -12.61 -2.26 -21.75
C LEU A 21 -11.79 -1.27 -20.91
N PRO A 22 -11.89 0.05 -21.14
CA PRO A 22 -11.23 1.04 -20.28
C PRO A 22 -11.86 1.08 -18.88
N HIS A 23 -11.16 1.75 -17.95
CA HIS A 23 -11.70 1.96 -16.59
C HIS A 23 -13.07 2.65 -16.69
N PRO A 24 -14.12 2.16 -16.01
CA PRO A 24 -15.49 2.69 -16.11
C PRO A 24 -15.66 4.19 -15.81
N PHE A 25 -14.70 4.82 -15.11
CA PHE A 25 -14.72 6.22 -14.73
C PHE A 25 -13.46 6.96 -15.18
N ASN A 26 -12.63 6.30 -16.00
CA ASN A 26 -11.32 6.80 -16.44
C ASN A 26 -10.40 7.30 -15.29
N LYS A 27 -10.58 6.75 -14.08
CA LYS A 27 -9.77 7.09 -12.90
C LYS A 27 -8.52 6.22 -12.85
N LYS A 28 -7.47 6.72 -12.20
CA LYS A 28 -6.25 5.96 -11.89
C LYS A 28 -6.09 5.91 -10.38
N PRO A 29 -6.75 4.97 -9.69
CA PRO A 29 -6.69 4.89 -8.24
C PRO A 29 -5.25 4.65 -7.79
N LYS A 30 -4.84 5.30 -6.71
CA LYS A 30 -3.51 5.14 -6.14
C LYS A 30 -3.63 4.39 -4.83
N GLY A 31 -2.79 3.38 -4.66
CA GLY A 31 -2.81 2.54 -3.47
C GLY A 31 -1.52 2.66 -2.67
N ILE A 32 -1.69 2.82 -1.36
CA ILE A 32 -0.65 2.73 -0.35
C ILE A 32 -1.01 1.59 0.59
N LEU A 33 -0.03 0.78 0.95
CA LEU A 33 -0.23 -0.35 1.84
C LEU A 33 0.29 -0.03 3.25
N LEU A 34 -0.53 -0.20 4.28
CA LEU A 34 -0.10 -0.13 5.67
C LEU A 34 -0.15 -1.53 6.27
N SER A 35 0.97 -2.03 6.78
CA SER A 35 1.04 -3.38 7.35
C SER A 35 1.97 -3.45 8.56
N LEU A 36 1.52 -4.20 9.56
CA LEU A 36 2.21 -4.47 10.81
C LEU A 36 2.53 -5.96 10.88
N GLY A 37 3.69 -6.32 11.39
CA GLY A 37 4.08 -7.72 11.57
C GLY A 37 4.86 -7.94 12.86
N GLY A 38 4.46 -8.96 13.63
CA GLY A 38 5.16 -9.36 14.86
C GLY A 38 6.51 -10.01 14.62
N THR A 39 6.73 -10.60 13.44
CA THR A 39 7.98 -11.29 13.12
C THR A 39 9.03 -10.36 12.50
N LYS A 40 10.31 -10.68 12.69
CA LYS A 40 11.46 -9.91 12.14
C LYS A 40 11.92 -10.41 10.76
N GLY A 41 11.12 -11.23 10.09
CA GLY A 41 11.48 -11.84 8.81
C GLY A 41 11.72 -10.80 7.71
N LYS A 42 12.86 -10.87 7.01
CA LYS A 42 13.21 -9.93 5.92
C LYS A 42 12.16 -9.89 4.80
N LYS A 43 11.51 -11.03 4.52
CA LYS A 43 10.51 -11.21 3.44
C LYS A 43 9.05 -11.13 3.91
N LEU A 44 8.80 -10.75 5.16
CA LEU A 44 7.47 -10.82 5.78
C LEU A 44 6.37 -10.13 4.95
N PHE A 45 6.70 -8.98 4.34
CA PHE A 45 5.74 -8.18 3.60
C PHE A 45 5.74 -8.41 2.09
N GLU A 46 6.70 -9.19 1.55
CA GLU A 46 6.80 -9.39 0.10
C GLU A 46 5.54 -10.01 -0.49
N GLY A 47 4.93 -10.97 0.20
CA GLY A 47 3.71 -11.64 -0.25
C GLY A 47 2.51 -10.68 -0.31
N VAL A 48 2.36 -9.82 0.70
CA VAL A 48 1.25 -8.86 0.77
C VAL A 48 1.44 -7.75 -0.27
N VAL A 49 2.67 -7.26 -0.43
CA VAL A 49 3.02 -6.25 -1.45
C VAL A 49 2.72 -6.76 -2.85
N ARG A 50 3.14 -8.00 -3.18
CA ARG A 50 2.87 -8.59 -4.51
C ARG A 50 1.37 -8.73 -4.76
N SER A 51 0.63 -9.27 -3.77
CA SER A 51 -0.83 -9.44 -3.88
C SER A 51 -1.53 -8.10 -4.10
N PHE A 52 -1.12 -7.06 -3.37
CA PHE A 52 -1.69 -5.73 -3.49
C PHE A 52 -1.36 -5.05 -4.83
N LYS A 53 -0.14 -5.25 -5.36
CA LYS A 53 0.23 -4.80 -6.71
C LYS A 53 -0.66 -5.43 -7.78
N TYR A 54 -0.93 -6.73 -7.69
CA TYR A 54 -1.85 -7.39 -8.63
C TYR A 54 -3.25 -6.80 -8.55
N VAL A 55 -3.77 -6.61 -7.34
CA VAL A 55 -5.10 -6.02 -7.13
C VAL A 55 -5.18 -4.62 -7.72
N LEU A 56 -4.19 -3.76 -7.44
CA LEU A 56 -4.14 -2.42 -8.02
C LEU A 56 -4.09 -2.44 -9.54
N ASP A 57 -3.30 -3.34 -10.12
CA ASP A 57 -3.25 -3.49 -11.56
C ASP A 57 -4.63 -3.84 -12.14
N THR A 58 -5.38 -4.75 -11.50
CA THR A 58 -6.73 -5.13 -11.96
C THR A 58 -7.71 -3.95 -12.00
N ILE A 59 -7.51 -2.94 -11.15
CA ILE A 59 -8.32 -1.72 -11.09
C ILE A 59 -7.67 -0.51 -11.78
N TYR A 60 -6.72 -0.74 -12.70
CA TYR A 60 -5.99 0.32 -13.42
C TYR A 60 -5.28 1.31 -12.50
N GLY A 61 -4.96 0.85 -11.29
CA GLY A 61 -4.35 1.64 -10.24
C GLY A 61 -2.83 1.57 -10.25
N ILE A 62 -2.22 2.51 -9.54
CA ILE A 62 -0.77 2.62 -9.39
C ILE A 62 -0.41 2.33 -7.93
N TYR A 63 0.54 1.42 -7.74
CA TYR A 63 1.13 1.17 -6.44
C TYR A 63 2.20 2.22 -6.15
N LEU A 64 1.99 2.99 -5.09
CA LEU A 64 2.92 4.04 -4.69
C LEU A 64 3.94 3.59 -3.65
N GLY A 65 3.63 2.53 -2.90
CA GLY A 65 4.48 2.02 -1.82
C GLY A 65 3.67 1.69 -0.57
N GLY A 66 4.32 1.62 0.57
CA GLY A 66 3.67 1.30 1.83
C GLY A 66 4.50 1.57 3.08
N LEU A 67 3.84 1.48 4.22
CA LEU A 67 4.44 1.53 5.54
C LEU A 67 4.41 0.14 6.16
N PHE A 68 5.60 -0.35 6.52
CA PHE A 68 5.83 -1.72 6.94
C PHE A 68 6.58 -1.73 8.26
N PHE A 69 5.88 -1.96 9.36
CA PHE A 69 6.49 -1.98 10.68
C PHE A 69 6.67 -3.43 11.17
N ARG A 70 7.89 -3.75 11.61
CA ARG A 70 8.31 -5.09 12.04
C ARG A 70 8.47 -5.15 13.56
N GLY A 71 8.32 -6.35 14.13
CA GLY A 71 8.52 -6.59 15.55
C GLY A 71 7.41 -6.06 16.44
N ILE A 72 6.19 -5.91 15.91
CA ILE A 72 5.02 -5.45 16.66
C ILE A 72 4.04 -6.61 16.77
N ASP A 73 4.03 -7.26 17.92
CA ASP A 73 3.26 -8.49 18.16
C ASP A 73 2.07 -8.23 19.08
N LYS A 74 2.24 -7.33 20.06
CA LYS A 74 1.21 -7.03 21.05
C LYS A 74 0.33 -5.84 20.66
N LYS A 75 -0.95 -5.93 21.02
CA LYS A 75 -1.89 -4.82 20.91
C LYS A 75 -1.38 -3.63 21.74
N GLY A 76 -1.19 -2.48 21.08
CA GLY A 76 -0.69 -1.26 21.72
C GLY A 76 0.83 -1.12 21.76
N GLU A 77 1.60 -2.14 21.34
CA GLU A 77 3.07 -2.06 21.30
C GLU A 77 3.57 -0.99 20.32
N ILE A 78 2.80 -0.71 19.26
CA ILE A 78 3.04 0.41 18.34
C ILE A 78 3.13 1.76 19.08
N LEU A 79 2.46 1.94 20.23
CA LEU A 79 2.50 3.20 21.00
C LEU A 79 3.86 3.45 21.65
N ASN A 80 4.64 2.40 21.87
CA ASN A 80 6.01 2.52 22.40
C ASN A 80 6.99 2.98 21.31
N HIS A 81 6.64 2.81 20.04
CA HIS A 81 7.45 3.23 18.90
C HIS A 81 6.99 4.60 18.37
N LYS A 82 7.33 5.66 19.12
CA LYS A 82 7.00 7.04 18.75
C LYS A 82 7.53 7.41 17.35
N ASP A 83 8.69 6.90 16.97
CA ASP A 83 9.30 7.13 15.65
C ASP A 83 8.40 6.64 14.50
N TYR A 84 7.74 5.48 14.68
CA TYR A 84 6.84 4.90 13.68
C TYR A 84 5.55 5.71 13.55
N LEU A 85 5.03 6.21 14.67
CA LEU A 85 3.84 7.06 14.69
C LEU A 85 4.12 8.42 14.05
N GLU A 86 5.29 9.01 14.32
CA GLU A 86 5.70 10.28 13.74
C GLU A 86 5.94 10.15 12.23
N LEU A 87 6.58 9.06 11.80
CA LEU A 87 6.77 8.74 10.38
C LEU A 87 5.43 8.57 9.66
N ALA A 88 4.48 7.82 10.24
CA ALA A 88 3.14 7.65 9.68
C ALA A 88 2.38 8.99 9.60
N LYS A 89 2.48 9.83 10.64
CA LYS A 89 1.83 11.14 10.68
C LYS A 89 2.40 12.09 9.62
N ASN A 90 3.73 12.14 9.47
CA ASN A 90 4.40 12.97 8.47
C ASN A 90 3.99 12.56 7.04
N ILE A 91 3.93 11.26 6.76
CA ILE A 91 3.47 10.75 5.46
C ILE A 91 1.99 11.06 5.24
N GLY A 92 1.14 10.90 6.25
CA GLY A 92 -0.27 11.28 6.18
C GLY A 92 -0.47 12.76 5.86
N SER A 93 0.28 13.64 6.54
CA SER A 93 0.26 15.09 6.26
C SER A 93 0.73 15.40 4.85
N LYS A 94 1.85 14.81 4.39
CA LYS A 94 2.32 14.99 3.01
C LYS A 94 1.29 14.55 1.98
N LEU A 95 0.65 13.39 2.17
CA LEU A 95 -0.39 12.88 1.28
C LEU A 95 -1.63 13.78 1.21
N SER A 96 -1.97 14.47 2.31
CA SER A 96 -3.10 15.41 2.33
C SER A 96 -2.81 16.71 1.57
N THR A 97 -1.55 17.10 1.47
CA THR A 97 -1.13 18.37 0.86
C THR A 97 -0.68 18.21 -0.60
N LEU A 98 -0.20 17.03 -0.99
CA LEU A 98 0.32 16.76 -2.34
C LEU A 98 -0.79 16.65 -3.39
N SER A 99 -0.56 17.29 -4.54
CA SER A 99 -1.44 17.18 -5.70
C SER A 99 -1.25 15.85 -6.43
N GLU A 100 -2.27 15.37 -7.16
CA GLU A 100 -2.23 14.06 -7.82
C GLU A 100 -1.04 13.85 -8.78
N LYS A 101 -0.44 14.92 -9.31
CA LYS A 101 0.67 14.79 -10.29
C LYS A 101 2.02 14.50 -9.62
N GLU A 102 2.30 15.11 -8.46
CA GLU A 102 3.59 14.96 -7.75
C GLU A 102 3.78 13.59 -7.10
N ILE A 103 2.67 12.93 -6.76
CA ILE A 103 2.66 11.59 -6.15
C ILE A 103 3.19 10.52 -7.14
N ILE A 104 3.08 10.76 -8.45
CA ILE A 104 3.50 9.80 -9.49
C ILE A 104 5.00 9.93 -9.79
N GLU A 105 5.57 11.14 -9.68
CA GLU A 105 7.00 11.43 -9.95
C GLU A 105 7.92 11.18 -8.76
N SER A 106 7.38 10.91 -7.56
CA SER A 106 8.19 10.78 -6.34
C SER A 106 7.81 9.61 -5.42
N PRO A 107 7.77 8.36 -5.91
CA PRO A 107 7.69 7.19 -5.05
C PRO A 107 8.93 7.05 -4.14
N GLU A 108 10.10 7.57 -4.57
CA GLU A 108 11.34 7.54 -3.81
C GLU A 108 11.43 8.63 -2.73
N LYS A 109 10.89 9.84 -2.96
CA LYS A 109 10.92 10.94 -1.96
C LYS A 109 9.94 10.73 -0.80
N LEU A 110 8.96 9.83 -0.92
CA LEU A 110 7.95 9.61 0.11
C LEU A 110 8.36 8.57 1.17
N ASN A 111 9.58 8.00 1.10
CA ASN A 111 10.10 6.98 2.04
C ASN A 111 9.16 5.76 2.22
N LEU A 112 8.28 5.50 1.25
CA LEU A 112 7.28 4.43 1.27
C LEU A 112 7.85 3.01 1.07
N ASN A 113 9.16 2.82 1.21
CA ASN A 113 9.82 1.51 1.17
C ASN A 113 10.72 1.30 2.39
N THR A 114 10.60 2.14 3.41
CA THR A 114 11.35 1.98 4.64
C THR A 114 10.74 0.83 5.45
N SER A 115 11.36 -0.34 5.34
CA SER A 115 11.52 -1.16 6.54
C SER A 115 12.49 -0.35 7.41
N PRO A 116 12.09 0.11 8.61
CA PRO A 116 13.10 0.41 9.61
C PRO A 116 13.95 -0.87 9.70
N ALA A 117 15.25 -0.74 9.51
CA ALA A 117 16.15 -1.84 9.83
C ALA A 117 15.97 -2.17 11.32
N PRO A 118 16.08 -3.46 11.70
CA PRO A 118 16.06 -3.83 13.12
C PRO A 118 17.20 -3.16 13.90
#